data_AF-A0A418KV37-F1
#
_entry.id   AF-A0A418KV37-F1
#
_cell.length_a   1.000
_cell.length_b   1.000
_cell.length_c   1.000
_cell.angle_alpha   90.00
_cell.angle_beta   90.00
_cell.angle_gamma   90.00
#
_symmetry.space_group_name_H-M   'P 1'
#
loop_
_entity.id
_entity.type
_entity.pdbx_description
1 polymer ?
#
loop_
_entity_poly.entity_id
_entity_poly.type
_entity_poly.pdbx_seq_one_letter_code
_entity_poly.pdbx_strand_id
1 'polypeptide(L)'
;MAGAALACSAAGLQAQAAESGQAAGPDQRSGEFRIAADGYYATAQVRTGAQAPIPVQVPELDAHVTVGQIESEANSAGIEGEDEGVHSRAFGTIASIGGAGAEFDVPYLVEQVALPEEPEAATYGLHGLEVPILGNLDAISGEAKANWNDDLVTEGGEGGVLTSLYSGVGEVDLIDVADLGAVTELLPIELPVGSPVVTVGAGQLLQETGTFPKEDGSLGAYAEVSGRFADLSILGGAANGGISLGFAGADDGETPNAWGRLEATGEPGGATFDYELPALELHVGDDEVIDVEPGFDQTFELNGLSVNLNFADYRDSDTVLAEDGTVASASGGGLSVRVTVSVPVPVVGDVEVASAEVGLLSFPELSVEVPQGGITGDSAEADAARSL
;
A
#
# COMPACT_ATOMS: atom_id res chain seq x y z
N MET A 1 10.37 -33.97 -6.50
CA MET A 1 9.20 -33.08 -6.38
C MET A 1 9.39 -32.31 -5.10
N ALA A 2 10.09 -31.19 -5.21
CA ALA A 2 10.47 -30.31 -4.12
C ALA A 2 9.91 -28.93 -4.47
N GLY A 3 9.08 -28.39 -3.58
CA GLY A 3 8.54 -27.04 -3.69
C GLY A 3 9.67 -26.03 -3.49
N ALA A 4 9.75 -25.07 -4.41
CA ALA A 4 10.52 -23.86 -4.20
C ALA A 4 9.64 -22.94 -3.34
N ALA A 5 10.08 -22.71 -2.11
CA ALA A 5 9.53 -21.69 -1.24
C ALA A 5 9.89 -20.33 -1.85
N LEU A 6 8.88 -19.56 -2.22
CA LEU A 6 8.97 -18.14 -2.57
C LEU A 6 9.29 -17.35 -1.30
N ALA A 7 10.57 -17.29 -0.96
CA ALA A 7 11.10 -16.32 -0.01
C ALA A 7 11.40 -15.00 -0.76
N CYS A 8 10.35 -14.34 -1.27
CA CYS A 8 10.44 -12.95 -1.74
C CYS A 8 10.45 -12.04 -0.51
N SER A 9 11.61 -11.97 0.11
CA SER A 9 11.88 -11.09 1.24
C SER A 9 11.98 -9.64 0.75
N ALA A 10 11.20 -8.76 1.37
CA ALA A 10 11.27 -7.30 1.27
C ALA A 10 12.69 -6.69 1.38
N ALA A 11 13.68 -7.48 1.80
CA ALA A 11 15.10 -7.11 1.86
C ALA A 11 15.80 -7.07 0.49
N GLY A 12 15.28 -7.75 -0.55
CA GLY A 12 15.86 -7.72 -1.90
C GLY A 12 15.65 -6.39 -2.62
N LEU A 13 14.54 -5.72 -2.35
CA LEU A 13 14.09 -4.51 -3.08
C LEU A 13 14.64 -3.20 -2.47
N GLN A 14 14.83 -3.15 -1.14
CA GLN A 14 15.53 -2.02 -0.48
C GLN A 14 16.95 -1.78 -1.02
N ALA A 15 17.58 -2.78 -1.64
CA ALA A 15 18.90 -2.65 -2.25
C ALA A 15 18.89 -1.93 -3.62
N GLN A 16 17.78 -1.96 -4.38
CA GLN A 16 17.68 -1.30 -5.68
C GLN A 16 17.51 0.24 -5.55
N ALA A 17 16.92 0.71 -4.44
CA ALA A 17 16.78 2.13 -4.11
C ALA A 17 18.11 2.89 -3.95
N ALA A 18 19.22 2.19 -3.69
CA ALA A 18 20.55 2.81 -3.60
C ALA A 18 21.21 2.99 -4.99
N GLU A 19 20.73 2.28 -6.01
CA GLU A 19 21.29 2.31 -7.37
C GLU A 19 20.53 3.25 -8.33
N SER A 20 19.25 3.57 -8.06
CA SER A 20 18.46 4.55 -8.82
C SER A 20 18.97 6.00 -8.69
N GLY A 21 19.83 6.29 -7.70
CA GLY A 21 20.49 7.59 -7.54
C GLY A 21 21.63 7.87 -8.55
N GLN A 22 21.93 6.95 -9.46
CA GLN A 22 22.87 7.17 -10.56
C GLN A 22 22.12 7.47 -11.85
N ALA A 23 22.05 8.75 -12.20
CA ALA A 23 21.68 9.20 -13.54
C ALA A 23 22.45 8.37 -14.58
N ALA A 24 21.72 7.60 -15.39
CA ALA A 24 22.29 6.84 -16.47
C ALA A 24 23.08 7.78 -17.38
N GLY A 25 24.31 7.39 -17.73
CA GLY A 25 25.15 8.17 -18.62
C GLY A 25 24.48 8.41 -19.98
N PRO A 26 24.79 9.52 -20.68
CA PRO A 26 24.06 10.03 -21.85
C PRO A 26 24.09 9.16 -23.12
N ASP A 27 24.56 7.91 -23.07
CA ASP A 27 24.89 7.09 -24.24
C ASP A 27 24.28 5.66 -24.21
N GLN A 28 23.33 5.32 -23.33
CA GLN A 28 22.85 3.92 -23.20
C GLN A 28 21.36 3.62 -23.27
N ARG A 29 20.43 4.56 -23.49
CA ARG A 29 18.99 4.23 -23.59
C ARG A 29 18.28 5.08 -24.63
N SER A 30 18.29 4.69 -25.91
CA SER A 30 17.26 5.16 -26.82
C SER A 30 16.09 4.18 -26.74
N GLY A 31 14.97 4.59 -26.12
CA GLY A 31 13.74 3.80 -26.07
C GLY A 31 13.55 2.89 -24.85
N GLU A 32 14.55 2.73 -23.97
CA GLU A 32 14.36 1.93 -22.74
C GLU A 32 13.65 2.74 -21.64
N PHE A 33 12.62 2.15 -21.04
CA PHE A 33 11.85 2.72 -19.94
C PHE A 33 11.52 1.65 -18.87
N ARG A 34 11.24 2.11 -17.66
CA ARG A 34 10.77 1.28 -16.55
C ARG A 34 9.71 2.04 -15.76
N ILE A 35 8.63 1.36 -15.42
CA ILE A 35 7.57 1.86 -14.54
C ILE A 35 7.35 0.81 -13.47
N ALA A 36 7.42 1.19 -12.21
CA ALA A 36 7.17 0.30 -11.10
C ALA A 36 6.25 0.98 -10.08
N ALA A 37 5.32 0.19 -9.54
CA ALA A 37 4.42 0.63 -8.50
C ALA A 37 4.23 -0.50 -7.47
N ASP A 38 4.48 -0.18 -6.21
CA ASP A 38 4.26 -1.03 -5.03
C ASP A 38 3.36 -0.26 -4.05
N GLY A 39 2.39 -0.97 -3.49
CA GLY A 39 1.42 -0.43 -2.57
C GLY A 39 0.84 -1.51 -1.68
N TYR A 40 0.32 -1.10 -0.52
CA TYR A 40 -0.58 -1.95 0.23
C TYR A 40 -1.73 -1.13 0.79
N TYR A 41 -2.91 -1.76 0.82
CA TYR A 41 -4.09 -1.11 1.36
C TYR A 41 -4.00 -0.95 2.88
N ALA A 42 -3.68 -2.02 3.61
CA ALA A 42 -3.56 -1.96 5.06
C ALA A 42 -2.45 -2.86 5.58
N THR A 43 -1.74 -2.41 6.61
CA THR A 43 -0.91 -3.25 7.45
C THR A 43 -1.41 -3.19 8.87
N ALA A 44 -1.26 -4.29 9.61
CA ALA A 44 -1.40 -4.28 11.04
C ALA A 44 -0.32 -5.14 11.69
N GLN A 45 0.30 -4.61 12.72
CA GLN A 45 1.21 -5.33 13.59
C GLN A 45 0.66 -5.32 15.01
N VAL A 46 0.53 -6.50 15.59
CA VAL A 46 0.04 -6.70 16.95
C VAL A 46 1.11 -7.38 17.79
N ARG A 47 1.39 -6.78 18.94
CA ARG A 47 2.27 -7.36 19.95
C ARG A 47 1.57 -7.39 21.30
N THR A 48 1.66 -8.53 21.99
CA THR A 48 1.19 -8.66 23.37
C THR A 48 2.26 -9.27 24.25
N GLY A 49 2.26 -8.90 25.52
CA GLY A 49 3.24 -9.34 26.51
C GLY A 49 3.58 -8.22 27.47
N ALA A 50 3.91 -8.57 28.71
CA ALA A 50 4.33 -7.60 29.71
C ALA A 50 5.85 -7.48 29.74
N GLN A 51 6.37 -6.27 29.53
CA GLN A 51 7.82 -6.02 29.63
C GLN A 51 8.34 -6.00 31.08
N ALA A 52 7.43 -6.00 32.06
CA ALA A 52 7.73 -6.03 33.49
C ALA A 52 6.86 -7.06 34.23
N PRO A 53 7.29 -7.54 35.42
CA PRO A 53 6.50 -8.50 36.18
C PRO A 53 5.16 -7.90 36.62
N ILE A 54 4.06 -8.51 36.18
CA ILE A 54 2.70 -8.21 36.64
C ILE A 54 2.09 -9.48 37.28
N PRO A 55 1.07 -9.35 38.16
CA PRO A 55 0.57 -10.49 38.96
C PRO A 55 -0.25 -11.51 38.16
N VAL A 56 -0.48 -11.27 36.86
CA VAL A 56 -1.21 -12.13 35.93
C VAL A 56 -0.34 -12.43 34.72
N GLN A 57 -0.56 -13.57 34.08
CA GLN A 57 0.14 -13.88 32.83
C GLN A 57 -0.52 -13.15 31.67
N VAL A 58 0.26 -12.39 30.91
CA VAL A 58 -0.16 -11.83 29.61
C VAL A 58 0.25 -12.83 28.54
N PRO A 59 -0.66 -13.25 27.64
CA PRO A 59 -0.28 -14.02 26.47
C PRO A 59 0.80 -13.26 25.66
N GLU A 60 1.86 -13.95 25.24
CA GLU A 60 2.86 -13.37 24.34
C GLU A 60 2.46 -13.61 22.88
N LEU A 61 2.43 -12.54 22.10
CA LEU A 61 2.11 -12.56 20.68
C LEU A 61 2.99 -11.56 19.93
N ASP A 62 3.42 -11.94 18.74
CA ASP A 62 3.95 -11.04 17.73
C ASP A 62 3.39 -11.52 16.39
N ALA A 63 2.43 -10.76 15.86
CA ALA A 63 1.71 -11.07 14.64
C ALA A 63 1.66 -9.84 13.75
N HIS A 64 1.67 -10.06 12.44
CA HIS A 64 1.50 -9.01 11.44
C HIS A 64 0.63 -9.52 10.30
N VAL A 65 -0.11 -8.59 9.72
CA VAL A 65 -0.91 -8.80 8.52
C VAL A 65 -0.68 -7.63 7.57
N THR A 66 -0.55 -7.93 6.28
CA THR A 66 -0.61 -6.98 5.18
C THR A 66 -1.78 -7.37 4.30
N VAL A 67 -2.65 -6.44 3.95
CA VAL A 67 -3.85 -6.68 3.15
C VAL A 67 -3.81 -5.78 1.92
N GLY A 68 -4.20 -6.35 0.78
CA GLY A 68 -4.24 -5.66 -0.50
C GLY A 68 -2.87 -5.15 -0.93
N GLN A 69 -1.84 -5.99 -0.79
CA GLN A 69 -0.52 -5.71 -1.35
C GLN A 69 -0.60 -5.85 -2.86
N ILE A 70 -0.09 -4.85 -3.56
CA ILE A 70 -0.16 -4.74 -5.01
C ILE A 70 1.20 -4.32 -5.53
N GLU A 71 1.65 -5.02 -6.56
CA GLU A 71 2.91 -4.81 -7.23
C GLU A 71 2.65 -4.82 -8.73
N SER A 72 3.15 -3.81 -9.42
CA SER A 72 3.11 -3.81 -10.87
C SER A 72 4.40 -3.24 -11.44
N GLU A 73 4.85 -3.86 -12.52
CA GLU A 73 6.06 -3.47 -13.22
C GLU A 73 5.86 -3.59 -14.72
N ALA A 74 6.27 -2.55 -15.43
CA ALA A 74 6.45 -2.55 -16.88
C ALA A 74 7.89 -2.15 -17.20
N ASN A 75 8.62 -3.02 -17.90
CA ASN A 75 10.04 -2.83 -18.19
C ASN A 75 10.35 -3.26 -19.63
N SER A 76 10.79 -2.30 -20.45
CA SER A 76 11.16 -2.58 -21.85
C SER A 76 12.36 -3.53 -21.98
N ALA A 77 13.20 -3.65 -20.95
CA ALA A 77 14.30 -4.61 -20.91
C ALA A 77 13.87 -6.04 -20.53
N GLY A 78 12.61 -6.22 -20.12
CA GLY A 78 12.05 -7.47 -19.61
C GLY A 78 11.94 -7.49 -18.09
N ILE A 79 11.04 -8.34 -17.57
CA ILE A 79 10.81 -8.53 -16.14
C ILE A 79 11.79 -9.58 -15.60
N GLU A 80 12.51 -9.23 -14.53
CA GLU A 80 13.45 -10.17 -13.89
C GLU A 80 12.69 -11.35 -13.26
N GLY A 81 13.18 -12.57 -13.50
CA GLY A 81 12.58 -13.80 -12.95
C GLY A 81 11.47 -14.41 -13.81
N GLU A 82 10.98 -13.69 -14.82
CA GLU A 82 9.99 -14.17 -15.78
C GLU A 82 10.61 -14.77 -17.04
N ASP A 83 9.77 -15.42 -17.86
CA ASP A 83 10.17 -15.97 -19.15
C ASP A 83 10.61 -14.87 -20.14
N GLU A 84 11.44 -15.24 -21.12
CA GLU A 84 11.91 -14.34 -22.18
C GLU A 84 10.72 -13.73 -22.94
N GLY A 85 10.69 -12.40 -23.04
CA GLY A 85 9.64 -11.62 -23.71
C GLY A 85 8.53 -11.12 -22.79
N VAL A 86 8.55 -11.44 -21.49
CA VAL A 86 7.64 -10.83 -20.52
C VAL A 86 8.16 -9.44 -20.15
N HIS A 87 7.38 -8.42 -20.48
CA HIS A 87 7.73 -7.01 -20.27
C HIS A 87 6.79 -6.27 -19.33
N SER A 88 5.69 -6.90 -18.92
CA SER A 88 4.72 -6.32 -18.00
C SER A 88 4.15 -7.40 -17.10
N ARG A 89 4.08 -7.10 -15.80
CA ARG A 89 3.57 -7.97 -14.75
C ARG A 89 2.74 -7.17 -13.77
N ALA A 90 1.56 -7.69 -13.43
CA ALA A 90 0.73 -7.19 -12.35
C ALA A 90 0.50 -8.34 -11.36
N PHE A 91 0.83 -8.12 -10.10
CA PHE A 91 0.83 -9.11 -9.05
C PHE A 91 0.21 -8.54 -7.78
N GLY A 92 -0.83 -9.17 -7.26
CA GLY A 92 -1.49 -8.77 -6.03
C GLY A 92 -1.53 -9.91 -5.02
N THR A 93 -1.21 -9.60 -3.77
CA THR A 93 -1.48 -10.46 -2.61
C THR A 93 -2.62 -9.87 -1.79
N ILE A 94 -3.68 -10.65 -1.65
CA ILE A 94 -4.89 -10.21 -0.93
C ILE A 94 -4.63 -10.05 0.56
N ALA A 95 -3.98 -11.04 1.18
CA ALA A 95 -3.59 -10.97 2.58
C ALA A 95 -2.32 -11.79 2.78
N SER A 96 -1.32 -11.20 3.42
CA SER A 96 -0.12 -11.86 3.91
C SER A 96 -0.13 -11.80 5.42
N ILE A 97 0.08 -12.94 6.09
CA ILE A 97 -0.04 -13.06 7.53
C ILE A 97 1.19 -13.78 8.07
N GLY A 98 1.84 -13.21 9.07
CA GLY A 98 2.96 -13.86 9.74
C GLY A 98 2.92 -13.64 11.25
N GLY A 99 3.41 -14.60 12.02
CA GLY A 99 3.46 -14.45 13.47
C GLY A 99 3.75 -15.74 14.23
N ALA A 100 4.16 -15.61 15.49
CA ALA A 100 4.43 -16.75 16.38
C ALA A 100 5.43 -17.80 15.84
N GLY A 101 6.39 -17.38 15.00
CA GLY A 101 7.44 -18.24 14.44
C GLY A 101 7.04 -19.03 13.18
N ALA A 102 5.88 -18.74 12.58
CA ALA A 102 5.47 -19.25 11.28
C ALA A 102 4.95 -18.10 10.39
N GLU A 103 5.39 -18.06 9.15
CA GLU A 103 4.66 -17.35 8.08
C GLU A 103 3.48 -18.25 7.70
N PHE A 104 2.27 -17.69 7.69
CA PHE A 104 1.12 -18.41 7.19
C PHE A 104 1.13 -18.24 5.68
N ASP A 105 1.30 -19.34 4.94
CA ASP A 105 1.02 -19.36 3.50
C ASP A 105 -0.47 -19.06 3.31
N VAL A 106 -0.80 -17.81 2.99
CA VAL A 106 -2.16 -17.40 2.61
C VAL A 106 -2.14 -17.13 1.11
N PRO A 107 -2.42 -18.15 0.26
CA PRO A 107 -2.10 -18.12 -1.16
C PRO A 107 -3.24 -17.52 -1.96
N TYR A 108 -3.69 -16.32 -1.60
CA TYR A 108 -4.70 -15.60 -2.37
C TYR A 108 -3.98 -14.57 -3.24
N LEU A 109 -3.46 -15.09 -4.34
CA LEU A 109 -2.64 -14.38 -5.31
C LEU A 109 -3.47 -14.13 -6.57
N VAL A 110 -3.38 -12.92 -7.09
CA VAL A 110 -3.86 -12.60 -8.44
C VAL A 110 -2.65 -12.13 -9.24
N GLU A 111 -2.40 -12.74 -10.37
CA GLU A 111 -1.22 -12.46 -11.18
C GLU A 111 -1.58 -12.53 -12.66
N GLN A 112 -1.08 -11.57 -13.42
CA GLN A 112 -1.09 -11.62 -14.87
C GLN A 112 0.24 -11.10 -15.42
N VAL A 113 0.74 -11.79 -16.43
CA VAL A 113 1.88 -11.38 -17.25
C VAL A 113 1.42 -11.20 -18.68
N ALA A 114 2.05 -10.29 -19.42
CA ALA A 114 1.60 -9.93 -20.76
C ALA A 114 1.93 -10.95 -21.88
N LEU A 115 2.28 -12.20 -21.56
CA LEU A 115 2.53 -13.25 -22.56
C LEU A 115 1.77 -14.56 -22.27
N PRO A 116 0.85 -14.98 -23.17
CA PRO A 116 0.22 -14.17 -24.24
C PRO A 116 -0.72 -13.10 -23.66
N GLU A 117 -0.89 -11.97 -24.36
CA GLU A 117 -1.89 -10.95 -24.00
C GLU A 117 -3.27 -11.63 -23.83
N GLU A 118 -3.80 -11.62 -22.60
CA GLU A 118 -5.14 -12.14 -22.35
C GLU A 118 -6.13 -10.98 -22.37
N PRO A 119 -7.29 -11.10 -23.05
CA PRO A 119 -8.24 -9.99 -23.17
C PRO A 119 -8.93 -9.64 -21.85
N GLU A 120 -9.06 -10.61 -20.95
CA GLU A 120 -9.73 -10.45 -19.65
C GLU A 120 -8.68 -10.24 -18.54
N ALA A 121 -9.08 -9.55 -17.47
CA ALA A 121 -8.26 -9.42 -16.27
C ALA A 121 -8.37 -10.70 -15.43
N ALA A 122 -7.30 -11.08 -14.75
CA ALA A 122 -7.35 -12.13 -13.75
C ALA A 122 -8.10 -11.60 -12.52
N THR A 123 -9.19 -12.25 -12.13
CA THR A 123 -9.99 -11.84 -10.95
C THR A 123 -9.97 -12.91 -9.87
N TYR A 124 -9.97 -12.47 -8.62
CA TYR A 124 -10.19 -13.32 -7.45
C TYR A 124 -11.12 -12.63 -6.45
N GLY A 125 -11.92 -13.42 -5.72
CA GLY A 125 -12.78 -12.93 -4.66
C GLY A 125 -12.97 -13.96 -3.55
N LEU A 126 -12.90 -13.52 -2.30
CA LEU A 126 -13.14 -14.34 -1.11
C LEU A 126 -14.09 -13.64 -0.15
N HIS A 127 -15.08 -14.40 0.33
CA HIS A 127 -16.02 -13.95 1.34
C HIS A 127 -15.61 -14.51 2.70
N GLY A 128 -14.94 -13.68 3.50
CA GLY A 128 -14.59 -13.96 4.89
C GLY A 128 -13.38 -14.89 5.08
N LEU A 129 -12.36 -14.37 5.74
CA LEU A 129 -11.17 -15.09 6.20
C LEU A 129 -10.99 -14.80 7.70
N GLU A 130 -11.28 -15.80 8.52
CA GLU A 130 -10.94 -15.75 9.95
C GLU A 130 -9.45 -16.05 10.12
N VAL A 131 -8.74 -15.10 10.69
CA VAL A 131 -7.32 -15.20 11.02
C VAL A 131 -7.21 -15.39 12.53
N PRO A 132 -6.70 -16.54 13.00
CA PRO A 132 -6.56 -16.79 14.44
C PRO A 132 -5.84 -15.62 15.14
N ILE A 133 -6.43 -15.12 16.22
CA ILE A 133 -5.91 -14.05 17.09
C ILE A 133 -5.89 -12.65 16.46
N LEU A 134 -5.74 -12.54 15.14
CA LEU A 134 -5.80 -11.25 14.45
C LEU A 134 -7.26 -10.80 14.26
N GLY A 135 -8.19 -11.68 13.86
CA GLY A 135 -9.61 -11.35 13.72
C GLY A 135 -10.17 -11.76 12.36
N ASN A 136 -11.15 -11.01 11.83
CA ASN A 136 -11.82 -11.35 10.58
C ASN A 136 -11.45 -10.37 9.46
N LEU A 137 -11.24 -10.91 8.26
CA LEU A 137 -11.07 -10.15 7.02
C LEU A 137 -12.24 -10.48 6.08
N ASP A 138 -13.04 -9.48 5.72
CA ASP A 138 -14.23 -9.69 4.88
C ASP A 138 -14.11 -9.13 3.47
N ALA A 139 -14.92 -9.70 2.56
CA ALA A 139 -15.14 -9.27 1.17
C ALA A 139 -13.87 -8.83 0.42
N ILE A 140 -12.87 -9.70 0.36
CA ILE A 140 -11.59 -9.37 -0.28
C ILE A 140 -11.62 -9.72 -1.75
N SER A 141 -11.22 -8.79 -2.61
CA SER A 141 -11.17 -8.98 -4.06
C SER A 141 -9.86 -8.46 -4.65
N GLY A 142 -9.43 -9.08 -5.74
CA GLY A 142 -8.29 -8.64 -6.53
C GLY A 142 -8.59 -8.77 -8.02
N GLU A 143 -8.18 -7.80 -8.82
CA GLU A 143 -8.22 -7.84 -10.28
C GLU A 143 -6.88 -7.37 -10.83
N ALA A 144 -6.15 -8.24 -11.53
CA ALA A 144 -4.87 -7.92 -12.15
C ALA A 144 -5.00 -7.91 -13.67
N LYS A 145 -4.42 -6.89 -14.29
CA LYS A 145 -4.30 -6.74 -15.74
C LYS A 145 -2.85 -6.40 -16.09
N ALA A 146 -2.27 -7.16 -17.02
CA ALA A 146 -0.98 -6.83 -17.63
C ALA A 146 -1.09 -6.92 -19.15
N ASN A 147 -0.66 -5.87 -19.85
CA ASN A 147 -0.68 -5.76 -21.30
C ASN A 147 0.70 -5.37 -21.83
N TRP A 148 1.04 -5.86 -23.02
CA TRP A 148 2.22 -5.43 -23.73
C TRP A 148 2.07 -5.69 -25.23
N ASN A 149 2.00 -4.63 -26.02
CA ASN A 149 2.11 -4.69 -27.47
C ASN A 149 2.57 -3.33 -28.02
N ASP A 150 3.02 -3.33 -29.28
CA ASP A 150 3.54 -2.12 -29.93
C ASP A 150 2.48 -1.00 -29.94
N ASP A 151 1.20 -1.31 -30.16
CA ASP A 151 0.14 -0.28 -30.21
C ASP A 151 -0.08 0.40 -28.85
N LEU A 152 -0.03 -0.35 -27.74
CA LEU A 152 -0.15 0.17 -26.37
C LEU A 152 1.09 0.97 -25.94
N VAL A 153 2.27 0.57 -26.42
CA VAL A 153 3.55 1.24 -26.14
C VAL A 153 3.82 2.39 -27.11
N THR A 154 3.07 2.55 -28.22
CA THR A 154 3.36 3.58 -29.24
C THR A 154 2.20 4.53 -29.53
N GLU A 155 0.94 4.12 -29.39
CA GLU A 155 -0.21 4.95 -29.74
C GLU A 155 -0.98 5.49 -28.52
N GLY A 156 -0.59 5.13 -27.29
CA GLY A 156 -1.19 5.67 -26.06
C GLY A 156 -2.72 5.70 -26.14
N GLY A 157 -3.31 4.61 -26.67
CA GLY A 157 -4.74 4.54 -26.93
C GLY A 157 -5.54 4.92 -25.69
N GLU A 158 -6.70 5.56 -25.87
CA GLU A 158 -7.54 6.00 -24.77
C GLU A 158 -7.89 4.81 -23.85
N GLY A 159 -7.33 4.76 -22.64
CA GLY A 159 -7.50 3.66 -21.66
C GLY A 159 -6.53 2.48 -21.79
N GLY A 160 -5.45 2.59 -22.57
CA GLY A 160 -4.43 1.56 -22.74
C GLY A 160 -3.41 1.51 -21.59
N VAL A 161 -3.81 0.94 -20.44
CA VAL A 161 -2.91 0.70 -19.31
C VAL A 161 -1.97 -0.48 -19.58
N LEU A 162 -0.69 -0.34 -19.22
CA LEU A 162 0.30 -1.43 -19.27
C LEU A 162 0.05 -2.41 -18.13
N THR A 163 -0.16 -1.89 -16.92
CA THR A 163 -0.66 -2.67 -15.80
C THR A 163 -1.83 -1.95 -15.14
N SER A 164 -2.78 -2.73 -14.65
CA SER A 164 -3.77 -2.25 -13.69
C SER A 164 -3.99 -3.32 -12.64
N LEU A 165 -4.08 -2.92 -11.38
CA LEU A 165 -4.29 -3.83 -10.28
C LEU A 165 -5.24 -3.19 -9.26
N TYR A 166 -6.41 -3.78 -9.12
CA TYR A 166 -7.40 -3.40 -8.12
C TYR A 166 -7.37 -4.39 -6.96
N SER A 167 -7.38 -3.88 -5.74
CA SER A 167 -7.61 -4.64 -4.52
C SER A 167 -8.66 -3.96 -3.65
N GLY A 168 -9.65 -4.73 -3.19
CA GLY A 168 -10.69 -4.26 -2.29
C GLY A 168 -10.74 -5.14 -1.05
N VAL A 169 -10.98 -4.52 0.11
CA VAL A 169 -11.10 -5.16 1.43
C VAL A 169 -12.35 -4.62 2.10
N GLY A 170 -13.20 -5.51 2.63
CA GLY A 170 -14.49 -5.15 3.22
C GLY A 170 -14.42 -4.68 4.67
N GLU A 171 -13.83 -5.44 5.57
CA GLU A 171 -13.62 -5.03 6.96
C GLU A 171 -12.44 -5.81 7.52
N VAL A 172 -11.63 -5.16 8.36
CA VAL A 172 -10.52 -5.77 9.07
C VAL A 172 -10.71 -5.53 10.55
N ASP A 173 -11.07 -6.61 11.26
CA ASP A 173 -11.15 -6.61 12.71
C ASP A 173 -9.83 -7.09 13.29
N LEU A 174 -9.28 -6.31 14.23
CA LEU A 174 -8.01 -6.57 14.87
C LEU A 174 -8.17 -6.70 16.39
N ILE A 175 -7.70 -7.82 16.92
CA ILE A 175 -7.60 -8.15 18.35
C ILE A 175 -8.97 -8.19 19.03
N ASP A 176 -9.45 -9.37 19.41
CA ASP A 176 -10.54 -9.44 20.38
C ASP A 176 -9.99 -9.13 21.77
N VAL A 177 -10.62 -8.19 22.48
CA VAL A 177 -10.31 -7.87 23.88
C VAL A 177 -10.30 -9.13 24.76
N ALA A 178 -11.16 -10.10 24.49
CA ALA A 178 -11.23 -11.36 25.22
C ALA A 178 -9.92 -12.16 25.15
N ASP A 179 -9.14 -12.01 24.07
CA ASP A 179 -7.89 -12.74 23.85
C ASP A 179 -6.72 -12.21 24.69
N LEU A 180 -6.85 -11.01 25.28
CA LEU A 180 -5.86 -10.46 26.22
C LEU A 180 -5.88 -11.21 27.58
N GLY A 181 -6.91 -12.03 27.84
CA GLY A 181 -7.02 -12.87 29.03
C GLY A 181 -7.27 -12.07 30.31
N ALA A 182 -6.74 -12.57 31.44
CA ALA A 182 -7.01 -12.00 32.77
C ALA A 182 -6.41 -10.60 33.00
N VAL A 183 -5.59 -10.09 32.07
CA VAL A 183 -5.06 -8.71 32.14
C VAL A 183 -6.16 -7.67 31.96
N THR A 184 -7.27 -8.03 31.31
CA THR A 184 -8.44 -7.16 31.13
C THR A 184 -9.03 -6.67 32.45
N GLU A 185 -8.95 -7.48 33.51
CA GLU A 185 -9.42 -7.10 34.86
C GLU A 185 -8.54 -6.04 35.54
N LEU A 186 -7.33 -5.79 35.02
CA LEU A 186 -6.38 -4.81 35.54
C LEU A 186 -6.41 -3.49 34.77
N LEU A 187 -7.17 -3.42 33.67
CA LEU A 187 -7.26 -2.21 32.87
C LEU A 187 -8.06 -1.14 33.62
N PRO A 188 -7.62 0.13 33.59
CA PRO A 188 -8.31 1.23 34.24
C PRO A 188 -9.56 1.70 33.47
N ILE A 189 -9.85 1.11 32.31
CA ILE A 189 -11.03 1.35 31.47
C ILE A 189 -11.83 0.05 31.31
N GLU A 190 -13.16 0.17 31.30
CA GLU A 190 -14.02 -0.92 30.84
C GLU A 190 -13.90 -1.00 29.32
N LEU A 191 -13.26 -2.06 28.83
CA LEU A 191 -13.20 -2.33 27.39
C LEU A 191 -14.54 -2.93 26.92
N PRO A 192 -15.01 -2.58 25.72
CA PRO A 192 -16.22 -3.18 25.16
C PRO A 192 -15.99 -4.68 24.96
N VAL A 193 -16.68 -5.49 25.77
CA VAL A 193 -16.52 -6.95 25.75
C VAL A 193 -17.11 -7.52 24.46
N GLY A 194 -16.33 -8.33 23.74
CA GLY A 194 -16.74 -8.97 22.49
C GLY A 194 -16.74 -8.03 21.28
N SER A 195 -15.98 -6.95 21.34
CA SER A 195 -15.70 -6.07 20.20
C SER A 195 -14.19 -6.04 19.93
N PRO A 196 -13.78 -5.96 18.66
CA PRO A 196 -12.38 -5.74 18.29
C PRO A 196 -11.83 -4.47 18.94
N VAL A 197 -10.55 -4.49 19.30
CA VAL A 197 -9.83 -3.31 19.80
C VAL A 197 -9.69 -2.28 18.68
N VAL A 198 -9.42 -2.75 17.46
CA VAL A 198 -9.34 -1.90 16.27
C VAL A 198 -10.15 -2.54 15.15
N THR A 199 -11.00 -1.76 14.50
CA THR A 199 -11.72 -2.14 13.28
C THR A 199 -11.38 -1.12 12.21
N VAL A 200 -10.93 -1.61 11.06
CA VAL A 200 -10.76 -0.84 9.83
C VAL A 200 -11.92 -1.20 8.91
N GLY A 201 -12.69 -0.21 8.47
CA GLY A 201 -13.79 -0.40 7.54
C GLY A 201 -13.33 -0.79 6.13
N ALA A 202 -14.29 -0.77 5.20
CA ALA A 202 -14.01 -1.12 3.82
C ALA A 202 -13.12 -0.09 3.12
N GLY A 203 -12.20 -0.57 2.31
CA GLY A 203 -11.52 0.28 1.37
C GLY A 203 -10.97 -0.46 0.18
N GLN A 204 -10.34 0.33 -0.68
CA GLN A 204 -9.89 -0.12 -1.97
C GLN A 204 -8.59 0.60 -2.33
N LEU A 205 -7.79 -0.08 -3.13
CA LEU A 205 -6.57 0.42 -3.71
C LEU A 205 -6.55 0.00 -5.18
N LEU A 206 -6.24 0.95 -6.05
CA LEU A 206 -6.07 0.78 -7.47
C LEU A 206 -4.67 1.30 -7.83
N GLN A 207 -3.91 0.49 -8.55
CA GLN A 207 -2.69 0.91 -9.25
C GLN A 207 -2.92 0.84 -10.74
N GLU A 208 -2.42 1.84 -11.45
CA GLU A 208 -2.34 1.85 -12.90
C GLU A 208 -0.99 2.35 -13.36
N THR A 209 -0.39 1.68 -14.34
CA THR A 209 0.80 2.17 -15.02
C THR A 209 0.55 2.24 -16.52
N GLY A 210 1.18 3.20 -17.18
CA GLY A 210 0.99 3.34 -18.61
C GLY A 210 1.89 4.39 -19.26
N THR A 211 1.63 4.60 -20.54
CA THR A 211 2.26 5.65 -21.34
C THR A 211 1.22 6.65 -21.83
N PHE A 212 1.66 7.86 -22.16
CA PHE A 212 0.78 8.91 -22.70
C PHE A 212 1.46 9.68 -23.83
N PRO A 213 0.71 10.15 -24.84
CA PRO A 213 1.28 10.87 -25.97
C PRO A 213 1.71 12.30 -25.61
N LYS A 214 2.87 12.72 -26.13
CA LYS A 214 3.36 14.10 -26.07
C LYS A 214 3.11 14.84 -27.39
N GLU A 215 3.23 16.17 -27.36
CA GLU A 215 3.03 17.03 -28.53
C GLU A 215 4.05 16.78 -29.67
N ASP A 216 5.25 16.31 -29.33
CA ASP A 216 6.33 16.04 -30.28
C ASP A 216 6.22 14.67 -30.97
N GLY A 217 5.21 13.88 -30.61
CA GLY A 217 4.95 12.54 -31.15
C GLY A 217 5.72 11.41 -30.47
N SER A 218 6.53 11.70 -29.44
CA SER A 218 7.04 10.68 -28.52
C SER A 218 6.11 10.54 -27.30
N LEU A 219 6.38 9.60 -26.40
CA LEU A 219 5.54 9.34 -25.23
C LEU A 219 6.24 9.70 -23.92
N GLY A 220 5.42 10.06 -22.94
CA GLY A 220 5.77 10.00 -21.52
C GLY A 220 5.24 8.72 -20.88
N ALA A 221 5.58 8.51 -19.62
CA ALA A 221 5.08 7.41 -18.81
C ALA A 221 4.53 7.92 -17.47
N TYR A 222 3.61 7.14 -16.90
CA TYR A 222 3.01 7.45 -15.61
C TYR A 222 2.84 6.20 -14.74
N ALA A 223 2.87 6.43 -13.44
CA ALA A 223 2.40 5.50 -12.42
C ALA A 223 1.36 6.23 -11.57
N GLU A 224 0.17 5.67 -11.48
CA GLU A 224 -0.92 6.21 -10.69
C GLU A 224 -1.34 5.19 -9.64
N VAL A 225 -1.66 5.74 -8.48
CA VAL A 225 -2.25 5.05 -7.36
C VAL A 225 -3.48 5.83 -6.96
N SER A 226 -4.58 5.15 -6.73
CA SER A 226 -5.78 5.75 -6.16
C SER A 226 -6.46 4.79 -5.21
N GLY A 227 -7.21 5.31 -4.26
CA GLY A 227 -7.85 4.47 -3.26
C GLY A 227 -8.89 5.19 -2.44
N ARG A 228 -9.45 4.41 -1.52
CA ARG A 228 -10.44 4.87 -0.56
C ARG A 228 -9.90 4.64 0.83
N PHE A 229 -9.73 5.70 1.61
CA PHE A 229 -9.50 5.55 3.05
C PHE A 229 -10.71 4.87 3.69
N ALA A 230 -10.45 3.93 4.61
CA ALA A 230 -11.52 3.38 5.45
C ALA A 230 -11.68 4.23 6.70
N ASP A 231 -12.89 4.17 7.26
CA ASP A 231 -13.11 4.58 8.63
C ASP A 231 -12.36 3.64 9.57
N LEU A 232 -11.75 4.20 10.61
CA LEU A 232 -11.07 3.47 11.67
C LEU A 232 -11.85 3.66 12.97
N SER A 233 -12.12 2.56 13.66
CA SER A 233 -12.70 2.58 15.01
C SER A 233 -11.77 1.89 15.98
N ILE A 234 -11.45 2.57 17.08
CA ILE A 234 -10.65 2.06 18.19
C ILE A 234 -11.54 1.98 19.42
N LEU A 235 -11.53 0.84 20.10
CA LEU A 235 -12.41 0.52 21.23
C LEU A 235 -13.90 0.69 20.91
N GLY A 236 -14.32 0.21 19.73
CA GLY A 236 -15.71 0.33 19.27
C GLY A 236 -16.13 1.74 18.85
N GLY A 237 -15.19 2.69 18.75
CA GLY A 237 -15.46 4.03 18.22
C GLY A 237 -15.92 5.06 19.24
N ALA A 238 -16.00 6.31 18.81
CA ALA A 238 -16.30 7.49 19.63
C ALA A 238 -17.63 7.36 20.41
N ALA A 239 -18.68 6.84 19.77
CA ALA A 239 -19.99 6.61 20.38
C ALA A 239 -19.98 5.60 21.56
N ASN A 240 -18.92 4.80 21.67
CA ASN A 240 -18.71 3.86 22.77
C ASN A 240 -17.63 4.36 23.76
N GLY A 241 -17.27 5.64 23.70
CA GLY A 241 -16.22 6.25 24.53
C GLY A 241 -14.80 5.99 24.03
N GLY A 242 -14.65 5.41 22.83
CA GLY A 242 -13.38 5.17 22.16
C GLY A 242 -12.99 6.30 21.21
N ILE A 243 -12.34 5.93 20.11
CA ILE A 243 -11.91 6.87 19.05
C ILE A 243 -12.46 6.40 17.71
N SER A 244 -13.03 7.32 16.94
CA SER A 244 -13.38 7.09 15.53
C SER A 244 -12.62 8.07 14.66
N LEU A 245 -12.05 7.61 13.56
CA LEU A 245 -11.44 8.44 12.53
C LEU A 245 -12.10 8.09 11.21
N GLY A 246 -12.55 9.09 10.46
CA GLY A 246 -13.22 8.89 9.19
C GLY A 246 -13.17 10.14 8.32
N PHE A 247 -13.98 10.21 7.29
CA PHE A 247 -14.02 11.38 6.41
C PHE A 247 -14.68 12.59 7.06
N ALA A 248 -14.08 13.77 6.83
CA ALA A 248 -14.67 15.07 7.16
C ALA A 248 -15.82 15.44 6.19
N GLY A 249 -16.86 14.61 6.10
CA GLY A 249 -17.97 14.82 5.18
C GLY A 249 -18.74 13.58 4.77
N ALA A 250 -19.77 13.77 3.92
CA ALA A 250 -20.51 12.67 3.33
C ALA A 250 -19.72 12.11 2.14
N ASP A 251 -19.07 10.97 2.33
CA ASP A 251 -18.59 10.12 1.26
C ASP A 251 -19.78 9.63 0.42
N ASP A 252 -19.72 9.83 -0.90
CA ASP A 252 -20.75 9.34 -1.83
C ASP A 252 -20.63 7.84 -2.10
N GLY A 253 -19.53 7.23 -1.65
CA GLY A 253 -19.29 5.81 -1.62
C GLY A 253 -18.80 5.22 -2.92
N GLU A 254 -18.69 6.01 -4.00
CA GLU A 254 -18.37 5.53 -5.34
C GLU A 254 -17.05 6.11 -5.89
N THR A 255 -16.55 7.25 -5.38
CA THR A 255 -15.36 7.92 -5.92
C THR A 255 -14.11 7.67 -5.05
N PRO A 256 -12.93 7.35 -5.63
CA PRO A 256 -11.66 7.38 -4.90
C PRO A 256 -11.45 8.76 -4.24
N ASN A 257 -10.96 8.77 -3.01
CA ASN A 257 -10.78 9.99 -2.21
C ASN A 257 -9.32 10.26 -1.83
N ALA A 258 -8.41 9.40 -2.27
CA ALA A 258 -6.99 9.60 -2.23
C ALA A 258 -6.39 9.15 -3.56
N TRP A 259 -5.44 9.91 -4.09
CA TRP A 259 -4.70 9.52 -5.29
C TRP A 259 -3.32 10.18 -5.33
N GLY A 260 -2.42 9.56 -6.08
CA GLY A 260 -1.09 10.07 -6.38
C GLY A 260 -0.67 9.58 -7.76
N ARG A 261 -0.08 10.48 -8.54
CA ARG A 261 0.35 10.22 -9.92
C ARG A 261 1.73 10.82 -10.16
N LEU A 262 2.65 9.95 -10.57
CA LEU A 262 3.95 10.34 -11.09
C LEU A 262 3.92 10.35 -12.59
N GLU A 263 4.56 11.34 -13.19
CA GLU A 263 4.77 11.39 -14.64
C GLU A 263 6.21 11.75 -14.96
N ALA A 264 6.74 11.16 -16.03
CA ALA A 264 8.04 11.52 -16.61
C ALA A 264 7.93 11.56 -18.14
N THR A 265 8.53 12.60 -18.74
CA THR A 265 8.43 12.88 -20.19
C THR A 265 9.77 12.82 -20.94
N GLY A 266 10.88 12.76 -20.20
CA GLY A 266 12.24 12.82 -20.73
C GLY A 266 12.68 14.22 -21.17
N GLU A 267 11.91 15.26 -20.84
CA GLU A 267 12.19 16.66 -21.16
C GLU A 267 12.45 17.53 -19.93
N PRO A 268 13.29 18.58 -20.03
CA PRO A 268 13.56 19.45 -18.90
C PRO A 268 12.30 20.00 -18.22
N GLY A 269 12.18 19.74 -16.92
CA GLY A 269 11.02 20.13 -16.10
C GLY A 269 9.76 19.26 -16.30
N GLY A 270 9.86 18.15 -17.02
CA GLY A 270 8.74 17.27 -17.33
C GLY A 270 8.68 16.00 -16.48
N ALA A 271 9.22 16.04 -15.26
CA ALA A 271 8.95 15.08 -14.19
C ALA A 271 8.02 15.75 -13.16
N THR A 272 6.90 15.11 -12.82
CA THR A 272 5.90 15.65 -11.91
C THR A 272 5.41 14.60 -10.92
N PHE A 273 4.91 15.09 -9.78
CA PHE A 273 4.18 14.31 -8.80
C PHE A 273 2.97 15.13 -8.36
N ASP A 274 1.78 14.71 -8.80
CA ASP A 274 0.51 15.28 -8.36
C ASP A 274 -0.15 14.30 -7.41
N TYR A 275 -0.66 14.77 -6.28
CA TYR A 275 -1.33 13.90 -5.32
C TYR A 275 -2.35 14.67 -4.48
N GLU A 276 -3.34 13.94 -3.99
CA GLU A 276 -4.41 14.46 -3.16
C GLU A 276 -4.74 13.44 -2.07
N LEU A 277 -4.81 13.92 -0.83
CA LEU A 277 -5.22 13.14 0.33
C LEU A 277 -6.50 13.76 0.92
N PRO A 278 -7.41 12.93 1.44
CA PRO A 278 -8.65 13.42 1.99
C PRO A 278 -8.41 14.14 3.32
N ALA A 279 -9.31 15.06 3.65
CA ALA A 279 -9.44 15.56 5.00
C ALA A 279 -10.15 14.50 5.86
N LEU A 280 -9.58 14.20 7.02
CA LEU A 280 -10.13 13.24 7.97
C LEU A 280 -10.66 13.98 9.21
N GLU A 281 -11.70 13.44 9.83
CA GLU A 281 -12.27 13.89 11.09
C GLU A 281 -12.00 12.83 12.16
N LEU A 282 -11.33 13.24 13.23
CA LEU A 282 -11.10 12.42 14.40
C LEU A 282 -12.08 12.80 15.50
N HIS A 283 -12.80 11.80 16.00
CA HIS A 283 -13.72 11.90 17.12
C HIS A 283 -13.16 11.16 18.33
N VAL A 284 -13.01 11.85 19.45
CA VAL A 284 -12.57 11.26 20.73
C VAL A 284 -13.70 11.38 21.75
N GLY A 285 -14.35 10.24 22.05
CA GLY A 285 -15.57 10.23 22.85
C GLY A 285 -16.70 11.09 22.24
N ASP A 286 -17.54 11.69 23.10
CA ASP A 286 -18.75 12.41 22.66
C ASP A 286 -18.54 13.90 22.33
N ASP A 287 -17.38 14.48 22.63
CA ASP A 287 -17.25 15.95 22.78
C ASP A 287 -16.22 16.64 21.87
N GLU A 288 -15.24 15.94 21.30
CA GLU A 288 -14.15 16.55 20.53
C GLU A 288 -14.08 16.03 19.08
N VAL A 289 -14.16 16.95 18.12
CA VAL A 289 -13.90 16.72 16.69
C VAL A 289 -12.61 17.46 16.33
N ILE A 290 -11.66 16.74 15.76
CA ILE A 290 -10.34 17.26 15.40
C ILE A 290 -10.14 17.01 13.90
N ASP A 291 -9.85 18.08 13.17
CA ASP A 291 -9.47 17.99 11.75
C ASP A 291 -8.06 17.36 11.65
N VAL A 292 -7.96 16.30 10.86
CA VAL A 292 -6.72 15.57 10.60
C VAL A 292 -6.33 15.78 9.14
N GLU A 293 -5.24 16.53 8.96
CA GLU A 293 -4.65 16.88 7.66
C GLU A 293 -3.28 16.19 7.49
N PRO A 294 -2.75 16.06 6.27
CA PRO A 294 -1.38 15.57 6.05
C PRO A 294 -0.35 16.37 6.88
N GLY A 295 0.56 15.65 7.54
CA GLY A 295 1.51 16.19 8.51
C GLY A 295 1.02 16.15 9.97
N PHE A 296 -0.19 15.65 10.23
CA PHE A 296 -0.71 15.48 11.58
C PHE A 296 0.07 14.41 12.35
N ASP A 297 0.54 14.75 13.56
CA ASP A 297 1.18 13.81 14.48
C ASP A 297 0.79 14.19 15.91
N GLN A 298 -0.12 13.43 16.51
CA GLN A 298 -0.56 13.66 17.88
C GLN A 298 -0.79 12.35 18.64
N THR A 299 -0.56 12.42 19.95
CA THR A 299 -0.84 11.33 20.88
C THR A 299 -1.97 11.73 21.81
N PHE A 300 -2.99 10.87 21.87
CA PHE A 300 -4.14 10.98 22.74
C PHE A 300 -4.04 9.97 23.88
N GLU A 301 -4.27 10.45 25.11
CA GLU A 301 -4.22 9.61 26.30
C GLU A 301 -5.64 9.38 26.83
N LEU A 302 -6.07 8.12 26.84
CA LEU A 302 -7.37 7.67 27.33
C LEU A 302 -7.12 6.65 28.44
N ASN A 303 -6.96 7.12 29.69
CA ASN A 303 -6.78 6.30 30.91
C ASN A 303 -6.24 4.87 30.65
N GLY A 304 -4.92 4.71 30.59
CA GLY A 304 -4.28 3.40 30.35
C GLY A 304 -4.20 2.98 28.87
N LEU A 305 -4.77 3.77 27.95
CA LEU A 305 -4.58 3.66 26.52
C LEU A 305 -3.87 4.91 25.99
N SER A 306 -2.84 4.72 25.17
CA SER A 306 -2.19 5.79 24.42
C SER A 306 -2.41 5.52 22.93
N VAL A 307 -2.92 6.51 22.19
CA VAL A 307 -3.16 6.40 20.75
C VAL A 307 -2.37 7.49 20.05
N ASN A 308 -1.33 7.12 19.32
CA ASN A 308 -0.60 8.00 18.43
C ASN A 308 -1.17 7.88 17.02
N LEU A 309 -1.54 9.01 16.43
CA LEU A 309 -2.00 9.13 15.05
C LEU A 309 -0.97 9.96 14.28
N ASN A 310 -0.43 9.37 13.22
CA ASN A 310 0.49 10.01 12.31
C ASN A 310 -0.10 9.94 10.88
N PHE A 311 -0.39 11.09 10.29
CA PHE A 311 -0.79 11.18 8.89
C PHE A 311 0.37 11.77 8.10
N ALA A 312 1.12 10.94 7.39
CA ALA A 312 2.32 11.37 6.71
C ALA A 312 2.00 12.22 5.47
N ASP A 313 2.76 13.32 5.29
CA ASP A 313 2.69 14.16 4.09
C ASP A 313 3.82 13.80 3.13
N TYR A 314 3.45 13.49 1.87
CA TYR A 314 4.34 13.06 0.80
C TYR A 314 5.24 14.16 0.22
N ARG A 315 4.95 15.45 0.49
CA ARG A 315 5.49 16.56 -0.31
C ARG A 315 7.01 16.74 -0.29
N ASP A 316 7.69 16.40 0.81
CA ASP A 316 8.98 17.06 1.06
C ASP A 316 10.19 16.13 1.36
N SER A 317 10.01 14.86 1.72
CA SER A 317 11.14 14.01 2.16
C SER A 317 11.58 12.92 1.18
N ASP A 318 10.64 12.34 0.43
CA ASP A 318 10.88 11.07 -0.28
C ASP A 318 10.48 11.10 -1.77
N THR A 319 10.36 12.31 -2.33
CA THR A 319 10.09 12.52 -3.76
C THR A 319 11.38 12.89 -4.50
N VAL A 320 11.63 12.24 -5.64
CA VAL A 320 12.72 12.54 -6.58
C VAL A 320 12.12 12.93 -7.92
N LEU A 321 12.29 14.21 -8.31
CA LEU A 321 11.92 14.71 -9.63
C LEU A 321 13.19 15.17 -10.35
N ALA A 322 13.58 14.47 -11.42
CA ALA A 322 14.76 14.84 -12.19
C ALA A 322 14.51 16.11 -13.02
N GLU A 323 15.45 17.06 -12.96
CA GLU A 323 15.35 18.33 -13.70
C GLU A 323 15.29 18.12 -15.22
N ASP A 324 15.84 17.02 -15.73
CA ASP A 324 15.82 16.63 -17.15
C ASP A 324 14.54 15.86 -17.54
N GLY A 325 13.63 15.63 -16.60
CA GLY A 325 12.34 14.96 -16.78
C GLY A 325 12.42 13.46 -17.02
N THR A 326 13.58 12.83 -16.83
CA THR A 326 13.77 11.39 -17.10
C THR A 326 13.31 10.49 -15.97
N VAL A 327 13.21 11.01 -14.75
CA VAL A 327 12.87 10.24 -13.56
C VAL A 327 11.88 11.01 -12.70
N ALA A 328 10.80 10.33 -12.31
CA ALA A 328 9.93 10.73 -11.23
C ALA A 328 9.76 9.52 -10.29
N SER A 329 10.09 9.69 -9.01
CA SER A 329 9.80 8.68 -7.99
C SER A 329 9.28 9.32 -6.72
N ALA A 330 8.45 8.58 -6.00
CA ALA A 330 7.94 8.96 -4.69
C ALA A 330 7.75 7.70 -3.85
N SER A 331 7.98 7.83 -2.55
CA SER A 331 7.57 6.83 -1.58
C SER A 331 6.88 7.47 -0.38
N GLY A 332 6.12 6.66 0.34
CA GLY A 332 5.63 6.98 1.68
C GLY A 332 4.12 7.11 1.79
N GLY A 333 3.77 7.95 2.76
CA GLY A 333 2.44 8.34 3.21
C GLY A 333 1.42 7.25 3.51
N GLY A 334 0.18 7.70 3.67
CA GLY A 334 -0.87 6.96 4.35
C GLY A 334 -1.01 7.38 5.81
N LEU A 335 -1.98 6.78 6.48
CA LEU A 335 -2.24 7.00 7.90
C LEU A 335 -1.59 5.87 8.69
N SER A 336 -0.76 6.20 9.68
CA SER A 336 -0.30 5.26 10.70
C SER A 336 -0.97 5.56 12.03
N VAL A 337 -1.48 4.50 12.66
CA VAL A 337 -2.11 4.56 13.97
C VAL A 337 -1.46 3.55 14.88
N ARG A 338 -0.84 4.03 15.95
CA ARG A 338 -0.30 3.17 17.01
C ARG A 338 -1.14 3.29 18.27
N VAL A 339 -1.68 2.16 18.70
CA VAL A 339 -2.40 2.00 19.95
C VAL A 339 -1.53 1.23 20.93
N THR A 340 -1.34 1.76 22.12
CA THR A 340 -0.60 1.13 23.21
C THR A 340 -1.51 0.98 24.42
N VAL A 341 -1.61 -0.23 24.95
CA VAL A 341 -2.39 -0.56 26.14
C VAL A 341 -1.43 -0.77 27.32
N SER A 342 -1.67 -0.05 28.41
CA SER A 342 -0.88 -0.11 29.63
C SER A 342 -1.75 -0.36 30.86
N VAL A 343 -1.23 -1.15 31.80
CA VAL A 343 -1.84 -1.38 33.11
C VAL A 343 -1.06 -0.66 34.21
N PRO A 344 -1.74 0.00 35.16
CA PRO A 344 -1.07 0.63 36.29
C PRO A 344 -0.62 -0.44 37.29
N VAL A 345 0.68 -0.58 37.51
CA VAL A 345 1.26 -1.55 38.45
C VAL A 345 1.79 -0.82 39.69
N PRO A 346 1.36 -1.20 40.91
CA PRO A 346 1.90 -0.63 42.13
C PRO A 346 3.44 -0.70 42.15
N VAL A 347 4.11 0.41 42.47
CA VAL A 347 5.58 0.56 42.57
C VAL A 347 6.32 0.63 41.23
N VAL A 348 5.84 -0.04 40.17
CA VAL A 348 6.50 -0.08 38.85
C VAL A 348 6.01 1.04 37.93
N GLY A 349 4.80 1.56 38.15
CA GLY A 349 4.16 2.53 37.27
C GLY A 349 3.35 1.84 36.18
N ASP A 350 3.09 2.54 35.08
CA ASP A 350 2.35 1.98 33.95
C ASP A 350 3.23 1.00 33.19
N VAL A 351 2.69 -0.20 32.94
CA VAL A 351 3.36 -1.28 32.23
C VAL A 351 2.60 -1.57 30.95
N GLU A 352 3.26 -1.43 29.81
CA GLU A 352 2.72 -1.84 28.51
C GLU A 352 2.47 -3.35 28.49
N VAL A 353 1.28 -3.74 28.03
CA VAL A 353 0.84 -5.13 27.93
C VAL A 353 0.44 -5.52 26.51
N ALA A 354 0.12 -4.54 25.66
CA ALA A 354 -0.18 -4.74 24.25
C ALA A 354 0.11 -3.47 23.45
N SER A 355 0.47 -3.66 22.18
CA SER A 355 0.49 -2.60 21.17
C SER A 355 -0.05 -3.12 19.84
N ALA A 356 -0.75 -2.25 19.13
CA ALA A 356 -1.22 -2.45 17.78
C ALA A 356 -0.78 -1.26 16.93
N GLU A 357 -0.20 -1.52 15.77
CA GLU A 357 0.15 -0.50 14.79
C GLU A 357 -0.55 -0.81 13.48
N VAL A 358 -1.32 0.13 12.96
CA VAL A 358 -2.08 -0.01 11.72
C VAL A 358 -1.60 1.04 10.74
N GLY A 359 -1.16 0.63 9.56
CA GLY A 359 -0.90 1.52 8.43
C GLY A 359 -2.02 1.39 7.42
N LEU A 360 -2.57 2.50 6.94
CA LEU A 360 -3.59 2.54 5.88
C LEU A 360 -3.07 3.32 4.68
N LEU A 361 -3.30 2.75 3.50
CA LEU A 361 -3.05 3.34 2.19
C LEU A 361 -1.60 3.84 2.05
N SER A 362 -0.65 2.91 2.09
CA SER A 362 0.77 3.25 1.96
C SER A 362 1.31 2.86 0.60
N PHE A 363 2.22 3.67 0.08
CA PHE A 363 2.89 3.46 -1.21
C PHE A 363 4.39 3.37 -0.97
N PRO A 364 4.92 2.17 -0.71
CA PRO A 364 6.34 1.99 -0.45
C PRO A 364 7.20 2.50 -1.60
N GLU A 365 6.74 2.37 -2.85
CA GLU A 365 7.51 2.79 -4.02
C GLU A 365 6.60 3.05 -5.23
N LEU A 366 6.67 4.25 -5.78
CA LEU A 366 6.19 4.56 -7.12
C LEU A 366 7.37 5.15 -7.90
N SER A 367 7.64 4.63 -9.09
CA SER A 367 8.72 5.13 -9.94
C SER A 367 8.41 5.04 -11.43
N VAL A 368 8.85 6.07 -12.14
CA VAL A 368 8.77 6.20 -13.59
C VAL A 368 10.14 6.65 -14.10
N GLU A 369 10.72 5.85 -14.97
CA GLU A 369 11.96 6.14 -15.69
C GLU A 369 11.71 6.09 -17.19
N VAL A 370 12.04 7.18 -17.88
CA VAL A 370 11.94 7.31 -19.34
C VAL A 370 13.25 7.82 -19.94
N PRO A 371 13.55 7.51 -21.21
CA PRO A 371 14.77 8.00 -21.84
C PRO A 371 14.68 9.51 -22.12
N GLN A 372 15.84 10.17 -22.25
CA GLN A 372 15.88 11.57 -22.63
C GLN A 372 15.22 11.77 -24.02
N GLY A 373 14.31 12.74 -24.10
CA GLY A 373 13.46 12.95 -25.27
C GLY A 373 12.16 12.15 -25.29
N GLY A 374 11.91 11.28 -24.31
CA GLY A 374 10.71 10.48 -24.21
C GLY A 374 10.81 9.14 -24.94
N ILE A 375 9.80 8.29 -24.76
CA ILE A 375 9.74 6.96 -25.37
C ILE A 375 9.40 7.12 -26.84
N THR A 376 10.32 6.73 -27.73
CA THR A 376 10.06 6.69 -29.16
C THR A 376 9.56 5.31 -29.54
N GLY A 377 8.36 5.22 -30.12
CA GLY A 377 7.98 4.00 -30.82
C GLY A 377 8.99 3.71 -31.91
N ASP A 378 9.38 2.45 -32.08
CA ASP A 378 10.18 2.03 -33.22
C ASP A 378 9.38 2.38 -34.48
N SER A 379 9.67 3.55 -35.07
CA SER A 379 9.13 3.89 -36.37
C SER A 379 9.57 2.78 -37.30
N ALA A 380 8.60 2.05 -37.87
CA ALA A 380 8.76 0.94 -38.79
C ALA A 380 9.41 1.36 -40.14
N GLU A 381 10.58 2.01 -40.10
CA GLU A 381 11.32 2.53 -41.24
C GLU A 381 12.79 2.08 -41.26
N ALA A 382 13.15 0.97 -40.60
CA ALA A 382 14.45 0.33 -40.80
C ALA A 382 14.43 -0.83 -41.84
N ASP A 383 13.25 -1.39 -42.17
CA ASP A 383 13.16 -2.56 -43.06
C ASP A 383 12.97 -2.22 -44.56
N ALA A 384 12.71 -0.96 -44.89
CA ALA A 384 12.67 -0.50 -46.29
C ALA A 384 14.09 -0.36 -46.91
N ALA A 385 15.16 -0.35 -46.10
CA ALA A 385 16.53 -0.14 -46.59
C ALA A 385 17.32 -1.43 -46.88
N ARG A 386 16.76 -2.62 -46.64
CA ARG A 386 17.41 -3.92 -46.94
C ARG A 386 16.94 -4.61 -48.22
N SER A 387 16.13 -3.94 -49.04
CA SER A 387 15.68 -4.45 -50.34
C SER A 387 15.96 -3.46 -51.49
N LEU A 388 17.24 -3.16 -51.74
CA LEU A 388 17.73 -2.68 -53.03
C LEU A 388 19.01 -3.40 -53.46
#